data_AF-A0A355Q6R0-F1
#
_entry.id   AF-A0A355Q6R0-F1
#
_cell.length_a   1.000
_cell.length_b   1.000
_cell.length_c   1.000
_cell.angle_alpha   90.00
_cell.angle_beta   90.00
_cell.angle_gamma   90.00
#
_symmetry.space_group_name_H-M   'P 1'
#
loop_
_entity.id
_entity.type
_entity.pdbx_description
1 polymer ?
#
loop_
_entity_poly.entity_id
_entity_poly.type
_entity_poly.pdbx_seq_one_letter_code
_entity_poly.pdbx_strand_id
1 'polypeptide(L)'
;MANERIVYFAHGHESGPWGTKIKRLAQVAENLNFRVVSPDYSGIKSGYGRVEKLLSLQPFAAEQLILVGSSMGSWVSLCASEKLKPQGLFLLASAVGLENLEPNSPRPFAEKTLLVHGWDDEVVPVENVIKFARNYQVPLHLLPADHRLITQLDSVANIFQNFLQQCLESKKDGDPRSQWEKEQEAKFQKETINQIQPRIPR
;
A
#
# COMPACT_ATOMS: atom_id res chain seq x y z
N MET A 1 24.45 -11.24 -3.74
CA MET A 1 23.69 -10.16 -3.06
C MET A 1 22.20 -10.49 -3.14
N ALA A 2 21.77 -11.60 -2.55
CA ALA A 2 20.36 -11.97 -2.44
C ALA A 2 19.88 -11.53 -1.04
N ASN A 3 18.64 -11.05 -0.90
CA ASN A 3 18.01 -10.44 0.29
C ASN A 3 17.98 -8.89 0.38
N GLU A 4 18.17 -8.13 -0.70
CA GLU A 4 17.96 -6.67 -0.62
C GLU A 4 16.46 -6.33 -0.55
N ARG A 5 16.07 -5.62 0.52
CA ARG A 5 14.73 -5.04 0.72
C ARG A 5 14.81 -3.55 0.45
N ILE A 6 13.96 -3.04 -0.44
CA ILE A 6 14.02 -1.64 -0.85
C ILE A 6 12.63 -1.01 -0.93
N VAL A 7 12.55 0.25 -0.50
CA VAL A 7 11.39 1.11 -0.68
C VAL A 7 11.74 2.27 -1.59
N TYR A 8 10.95 2.48 -2.64
CA TYR A 8 11.01 3.68 -3.47
C TYR A 8 9.87 4.62 -3.13
N PHE A 9 10.19 5.84 -2.71
CA PHE A 9 9.22 6.91 -2.46
C PHE A 9 9.09 7.85 -3.66
N ALA A 10 7.94 7.81 -4.33
CA ALA A 10 7.57 8.77 -5.35
C ALA A 10 6.84 9.96 -4.70
N HIS A 11 7.45 11.14 -4.76
CA HIS A 11 6.90 12.36 -4.17
C HIS A 11 5.85 13.03 -5.09
N GLY A 12 5.02 13.90 -4.48
CA GLY A 12 3.96 14.64 -5.17
C GLY A 12 4.48 15.75 -6.09
N HIS A 13 3.56 16.56 -6.64
CA HIS A 13 3.96 17.66 -7.54
C HIS A 13 4.70 18.79 -6.80
N GLU A 14 4.21 19.18 -5.62
CA GLU A 14 4.68 20.36 -4.86
C GLU A 14 5.67 20.02 -3.73
N SER A 15 5.85 18.74 -3.42
CA SER A 15 6.80 18.29 -2.40
C SER A 15 8.13 17.89 -3.03
N GLY A 16 9.26 18.18 -2.40
CA GLY A 16 10.56 17.60 -2.80
C GLY A 16 10.73 16.13 -2.40
N PRO A 17 11.82 15.46 -2.83
CA PRO A 17 12.08 14.04 -2.57
C PRO A 17 12.14 13.68 -1.09
N TRP A 18 12.54 14.60 -0.21
CA TRP A 18 12.61 14.34 1.23
C TRP A 18 11.65 15.25 2.01
N GLY A 19 10.42 15.37 1.52
CA GLY A 19 9.34 16.03 2.26
C GLY A 19 9.00 15.34 3.59
N THR A 20 8.26 16.02 4.46
CA THR A 20 7.95 15.57 5.84
C THR A 20 7.37 14.15 5.89
N LYS A 21 6.41 13.83 5.01
CA LYS A 21 5.83 12.47 4.93
C LYS A 21 6.88 11.42 4.64
N ILE A 22 7.70 11.65 3.62
CA ILE A 22 8.71 10.68 3.17
C ILE A 22 9.76 10.48 4.26
N LYS A 23 10.24 11.54 4.91
CA LYS A 23 11.19 11.43 6.02
C LYS A 23 10.64 10.55 7.16
N ARG A 24 9.37 10.77 7.54
CA ARG A 24 8.74 9.97 8.61
C ARG A 24 8.62 8.49 8.23
N LEU A 25 8.18 8.20 7.01
CA LEU A 25 7.97 6.83 6.55
C LEU A 25 9.28 6.11 6.21
N ALA A 26 10.31 6.85 5.77
CA ALA A 26 11.66 6.32 5.58
C ALA A 26 12.20 5.73 6.89
N GLN A 27 12.06 6.46 8.00
CA GLN A 27 12.48 5.95 9.32
C GLN A 27 11.77 4.63 9.69
N VAL A 28 10.48 4.50 9.37
CA VAL A 28 9.73 3.26 9.60
C VAL A 28 10.28 2.10 8.76
N ALA A 29 10.57 2.36 7.48
CA ALA A 29 11.12 1.36 6.57
C ALA A 29 12.53 0.92 7.00
N GLU A 30 13.39 1.86 7.37
CA GLU A 30 14.76 1.60 7.84
C GLU A 30 14.75 0.76 9.12
N ASN A 31 13.83 1.02 10.04
CA ASN A 31 13.65 0.21 11.25
C ASN A 31 13.25 -1.25 10.95
N LEU A 32 12.73 -1.53 9.75
CA LEU A 32 12.42 -2.87 9.25
C LEU A 32 13.48 -3.42 8.27
N ASN A 33 14.67 -2.80 8.25
CA ASN A 33 15.81 -3.14 7.39
C ASN A 33 15.53 -3.01 5.89
N PHE A 34 14.66 -2.07 5.50
CA PHE A 34 14.58 -1.65 4.11
C PHE A 34 15.60 -0.55 3.83
N ARG A 35 16.29 -0.66 2.71
CA ARG A 35 16.94 0.49 2.09
C ARG A 35 15.87 1.43 1.55
N VAL A 36 16.08 2.73 1.67
CA VAL A 36 15.15 3.75 1.18
C VAL A 36 15.76 4.54 0.03
N VAL A 37 15.00 4.70 -1.05
CA VAL A 37 15.33 5.58 -2.17
C VAL A 37 14.17 6.54 -2.40
N SER A 38 14.47 7.83 -2.51
CA SER A 38 13.49 8.86 -2.86
C SER A 38 13.99 9.67 -4.06
N PRO A 39 13.59 9.30 -5.29
CA PRO A 39 14.01 9.99 -6.49
C PRO A 39 13.45 11.42 -6.55
N ASP A 40 14.24 12.36 -7.05
CA ASP A 40 13.80 13.74 -7.25
C ASP A 40 13.10 13.95 -8.59
N TYR A 41 11.83 14.35 -8.57
CA TYR A 41 10.99 14.64 -9.74
C TYR A 41 10.75 16.15 -9.94
N SER A 42 11.39 17.03 -9.17
CA SER A 42 11.10 18.49 -9.16
C SER A 42 11.30 19.16 -10.53
N GLY A 43 12.19 18.62 -11.37
CA GLY A 43 12.42 19.09 -12.74
C GLY A 43 11.53 18.45 -13.81
N ILE A 44 10.65 17.51 -13.45
CA ILE A 44 9.89 16.69 -14.40
C ILE A 44 8.40 17.02 -14.30
N LYS A 45 7.90 17.72 -15.32
CA LYS A 45 6.51 18.15 -15.40
C LYS A 45 5.56 17.04 -15.87
N SER A 46 5.97 16.22 -16.85
CA SER A 46 5.12 15.16 -17.38
C SER A 46 4.99 13.99 -16.41
N GLY A 47 3.77 13.49 -16.20
CA GLY A 47 3.52 12.31 -15.37
C GLY A 47 4.30 11.09 -15.87
N TYR A 48 4.29 10.83 -17.18
CA TYR A 48 5.06 9.73 -17.77
C TYR A 48 6.58 9.92 -17.66
N GLY A 49 7.10 11.14 -17.75
CA GLY A 49 8.53 11.37 -17.52
C GLY A 49 8.96 10.99 -16.09
N ARG A 50 8.05 11.13 -15.11
CA ARG A 50 8.29 10.66 -13.74
C ARG A 50 8.26 9.12 -13.66
N VAL A 51 7.36 8.47 -14.40
CA VAL A 51 7.33 7.00 -14.52
C VAL A 51 8.63 6.49 -15.15
N GLU A 52 9.06 7.07 -16.26
CA GLU A 52 10.32 6.72 -16.93
C GLU A 52 11.52 6.89 -16.01
N LYS A 53 11.58 8.00 -15.25
CA LYS A 53 12.62 8.20 -14.24
C LYS A 53 12.63 7.11 -13.17
N LEU A 54 11.46 6.67 -12.67
CA LEU A 54 11.43 5.59 -11.69
C LEU A 54 11.93 4.27 -12.30
N LEU A 55 11.51 3.96 -13.52
CA LEU A 55 11.91 2.73 -14.22
C LEU A 55 13.40 2.70 -14.57
N SER A 56 14.01 3.85 -14.89
CA SER A 56 15.43 3.93 -15.24
C SER A 56 16.38 3.67 -14.07
N LEU A 57 15.89 3.74 -12.83
CA LEU A 57 16.64 3.38 -11.62
C LEU A 57 16.76 1.87 -11.41
N GLN A 58 16.15 1.07 -12.29
CA GLN A 58 16.20 -0.40 -12.29
C GLN A 58 15.88 -1.06 -10.93
N PRO A 59 14.72 -0.75 -10.32
CA PRO A 59 14.36 -1.29 -9.01
C PRO A 59 14.12 -2.82 -8.98
N PHE A 60 14.07 -3.47 -10.15
CA PHE A 60 13.83 -4.91 -10.34
C PHE A 60 14.87 -5.83 -9.67
N ALA A 61 16.04 -5.30 -9.32
CA ALA A 61 17.13 -6.10 -8.75
C ALA A 61 16.88 -6.54 -7.28
N ALA A 62 15.91 -5.94 -6.60
CA ALA A 62 15.61 -6.25 -5.20
C ALA A 62 14.70 -7.48 -5.05
N GLU A 63 14.93 -8.27 -4.01
CA GLU A 63 14.07 -9.41 -3.68
C GLU A 63 12.72 -8.93 -3.13
N GLN A 64 12.74 -7.84 -2.34
CA GLN A 64 11.54 -7.20 -1.80
C GLN A 64 11.50 -5.74 -2.23
N LEU A 65 10.64 -5.42 -3.19
CA LEU A 65 10.39 -4.09 -3.70
C LEU A 65 9.03 -3.57 -3.20
N ILE A 66 9.06 -2.42 -2.53
CA ILE A 66 7.86 -1.67 -2.16
C ILE A 66 7.90 -0.32 -2.89
N LEU A 67 6.80 0.04 -3.55
CA LEU A 67 6.63 1.40 -4.05
C LEU A 67 5.67 2.14 -3.13
N VAL A 68 6.09 3.33 -2.71
CA VAL A 68 5.28 4.26 -1.94
C VAL A 68 5.10 5.51 -2.77
N GLY A 69 3.87 5.99 -2.91
CA GLY A 69 3.60 7.19 -3.69
C GLY A 69 2.60 8.09 -3.01
N SER A 70 2.82 9.40 -3.08
CA SER A 70 1.89 10.40 -2.54
C SER A 70 1.36 11.34 -3.62
N SER A 71 0.05 11.52 -3.69
CA SER A 71 -0.61 12.37 -4.70
C SER A 71 -0.16 11.96 -6.11
N MET A 72 0.39 12.87 -6.90
CA MET A 72 1.01 12.55 -8.21
C MET A 72 2.00 11.36 -8.14
N GLY A 73 2.74 11.23 -7.03
CA GLY A 73 3.65 10.11 -6.83
C GLY A 73 2.95 8.75 -6.73
N SER A 74 1.71 8.70 -6.21
CA SER A 74 0.93 7.46 -6.20
C SER A 74 0.55 7.01 -7.60
N TRP A 75 0.19 7.95 -8.48
CA TRP A 75 -0.08 7.68 -9.89
C TRP A 75 1.18 7.15 -10.59
N VAL A 76 2.35 7.74 -10.31
CA VAL A 76 3.64 7.24 -10.81
C VAL A 76 3.90 5.81 -10.35
N SER A 77 3.71 5.51 -9.06
CA SER A 77 3.88 4.17 -8.51
C SER A 77 2.89 3.17 -9.12
N LEU A 78 1.63 3.55 -9.32
CA LEU A 78 0.60 2.73 -9.97
C LEU A 78 1.00 2.38 -11.42
N CYS A 79 1.34 3.38 -12.23
CA CYS A 79 1.78 3.15 -13.62
C CYS A 79 3.06 2.31 -13.70
N ALA A 80 4.06 2.59 -12.86
CA ALA A 80 5.28 1.82 -12.84
C ALA A 80 5.06 0.37 -12.38
N SER A 81 4.08 0.13 -11.50
CA SER A 81 3.78 -1.20 -10.97
C SER A 81 3.46 -2.22 -12.06
N GLU A 82 2.90 -1.80 -13.20
CA GLU A 82 2.63 -2.68 -14.32
C GLU A 82 3.89 -3.40 -14.82
N LYS A 83 5.01 -2.68 -14.88
CA LYS A 83 6.30 -3.23 -15.30
C LYS A 83 7.08 -3.81 -14.12
N LEU A 84 7.05 -3.14 -12.96
CA LEU A 84 7.88 -3.49 -11.81
C LEU A 84 7.36 -4.68 -11.01
N LYS A 85 6.04 -4.92 -11.01
CA LYS A 85 5.35 -5.94 -10.21
C LYS A 85 5.85 -6.02 -8.75
N PRO A 86 5.88 -4.89 -8.00
CA PRO A 86 6.38 -4.88 -6.63
C PRO A 86 5.54 -5.77 -5.70
N GLN A 87 6.11 -6.22 -4.60
CA GLN A 87 5.37 -6.94 -3.57
C GLN A 87 4.37 -6.02 -2.84
N GLY A 88 4.65 -4.72 -2.79
CA GLY A 88 3.81 -3.75 -2.10
C GLY A 88 3.62 -2.43 -2.85
N LEU A 89 2.38 -1.95 -2.90
CA LEU A 89 2.00 -0.58 -3.22
C LEU A 89 1.36 0.09 -2.00
N PHE A 90 1.98 1.15 -1.51
CA PHE A 90 1.43 1.98 -0.45
C PHE A 90 1.13 3.38 -0.98
N LEU A 91 -0.15 3.73 -1.09
CA LEU A 91 -0.60 4.89 -1.85
C LEU A 91 -1.26 5.92 -0.91
N LEU A 92 -0.70 7.13 -0.88
CA LEU A 92 -1.17 8.22 -0.04
C LEU A 92 -1.88 9.28 -0.87
N ALA A 93 -3.06 9.71 -0.46
CA ALA A 93 -3.81 10.80 -1.11
C ALA A 93 -3.89 10.60 -2.64
N SER A 94 -4.27 9.39 -3.08
CA SER A 94 -3.86 8.88 -4.39
C SER A 94 -4.50 9.65 -5.56
N ALA A 95 -3.72 10.10 -6.54
CA ALA A 95 -4.20 10.86 -7.70
C ALA A 95 -4.92 9.99 -8.76
N VAL A 96 -6.01 9.35 -8.34
CA VAL A 96 -6.90 8.52 -9.19
C VAL A 96 -8.21 9.25 -9.47
N GLY A 97 -8.81 8.96 -10.62
CA GLY A 97 -10.07 9.59 -11.05
C GLY A 97 -9.95 11.05 -11.46
N LEU A 98 -8.74 11.59 -11.59
CA LEU A 98 -8.50 12.93 -12.12
C LEU A 98 -8.52 12.90 -13.64
N GLU A 99 -9.33 13.75 -14.27
CA GLU A 99 -9.54 13.78 -15.73
C GLU A 99 -8.31 14.24 -16.52
N ASN A 100 -7.39 14.97 -15.88
CA ASN A 100 -6.17 15.46 -16.51
C ASN A 100 -5.01 14.44 -16.50
N LEU A 101 -5.25 13.22 -16.03
CA LEU A 101 -4.28 12.12 -16.03
C LEU A 101 -4.78 10.98 -16.92
N GLU A 102 -3.88 10.42 -17.74
CA GLU A 102 -4.20 9.30 -18.62
C GLU A 102 -3.17 8.16 -18.45
N PRO A 103 -3.58 6.97 -17.98
CA PRO A 103 -4.92 6.62 -17.55
C PRO A 103 -5.32 7.34 -16.25
N ASN A 104 -6.59 7.73 -16.14
CA ASN A 104 -7.11 8.44 -14.96
C ASN A 104 -7.02 7.63 -13.65
N SER A 105 -7.09 6.30 -13.75
CA SER A 105 -7.07 5.36 -12.64
C SER A 105 -6.28 4.11 -13.05
N PRO A 106 -4.93 4.17 -13.05
CA PRO A 106 -4.11 3.04 -13.47
C PRO A 106 -4.34 1.84 -12.56
N ARG A 107 -4.47 0.64 -13.14
CA ARG A 107 -4.66 -0.61 -12.40
C ARG A 107 -3.45 -0.87 -11.47
N PRO A 108 -3.66 -1.26 -10.20
CA PRO A 108 -2.57 -1.67 -9.34
C PRO A 108 -2.05 -3.06 -9.72
N PHE A 109 -0.74 -3.22 -9.83
CA PHE A 109 -0.08 -4.51 -10.04
C PHE A 109 0.92 -4.78 -8.92
N ALA A 110 0.46 -5.43 -7.85
CA ALA A 110 1.30 -5.86 -6.73
C ALA A 110 0.63 -7.00 -5.95
N GLU A 111 1.39 -7.74 -5.15
CA GLU A 111 0.83 -8.74 -4.23
C GLU A 111 -0.04 -8.07 -3.15
N LYS A 112 0.40 -6.93 -2.63
CA LYS A 112 -0.35 -6.14 -1.65
C LYS A 112 -0.44 -4.69 -2.11
N THR A 113 -1.64 -4.13 -2.03
CA THR A 113 -1.89 -2.70 -2.28
C THR A 113 -2.71 -2.15 -1.14
N LEU A 114 -2.35 -0.98 -0.62
CA LEU A 114 -3.09 -0.29 0.43
C LEU A 114 -3.16 1.20 0.13
N LEU A 115 -4.34 1.77 0.31
CA LEU A 115 -4.58 3.22 0.18
C LEU A 115 -4.79 3.86 1.55
N VAL A 116 -4.25 5.06 1.72
CA VAL A 116 -4.55 5.95 2.85
C VAL A 116 -4.94 7.31 2.29
N HIS A 117 -6.13 7.79 2.66
CA HIS A 117 -6.71 9.03 2.11
C HIS A 117 -7.31 9.88 3.23
N GLY A 118 -7.37 11.19 2.98
CA GLY A 118 -8.03 12.14 3.88
C GLY A 118 -9.51 12.26 3.53
N TRP A 119 -10.39 12.34 4.53
CA TRP A 119 -11.81 12.63 4.30
C TRP A 119 -12.01 14.00 3.64
N ASP A 120 -11.23 14.99 4.06
CA ASP A 120 -11.34 16.38 3.63
C ASP A 120 -10.31 16.72 2.54
N ASP A 121 -10.05 15.76 1.63
CA ASP A 121 -9.14 15.95 0.50
C ASP A 121 -9.82 16.76 -0.62
N GLU A 122 -9.53 18.06 -0.66
CA GLU A 122 -10.06 18.98 -1.67
C GLU A 122 -9.35 18.88 -3.04
N VAL A 123 -8.22 18.17 -3.13
CA VAL A 123 -7.44 18.03 -4.38
C VAL A 123 -7.88 16.79 -5.14
N VAL A 124 -8.05 15.67 -4.43
CA VAL A 124 -8.58 14.43 -4.96
C VAL A 124 -9.81 14.03 -4.14
N PRO A 125 -11.02 14.19 -4.71
CA PRO A 125 -12.26 13.81 -4.03
C PRO A 125 -12.20 12.38 -3.49
N VAL A 126 -12.64 12.19 -2.25
CA VAL A 126 -12.61 10.90 -1.56
C VAL A 126 -13.37 9.81 -2.33
N GLU A 127 -14.43 10.20 -3.05
CA GLU A 127 -15.25 9.32 -3.89
C GLU A 127 -14.43 8.62 -4.96
N ASN A 128 -13.43 9.31 -5.54
CA ASN A 128 -12.56 8.72 -6.56
C ASN A 128 -11.76 7.56 -5.98
N VAL A 129 -11.24 7.73 -4.77
CA VAL A 129 -10.42 6.72 -4.09
C VAL A 129 -11.28 5.58 -3.55
N ILE A 130 -12.49 5.86 -3.07
CA ILE A 130 -13.47 4.83 -2.69
C ILE A 130 -13.85 3.98 -3.91
N LYS A 131 -14.14 4.62 -5.06
CA LYS A 131 -14.47 3.93 -6.31
C LYS A 131 -13.31 3.07 -6.78
N PHE A 132 -12.09 3.61 -6.75
CA PHE A 132 -10.88 2.86 -7.08
C PHE A 132 -10.70 1.65 -6.17
N ALA A 133 -10.83 1.85 -4.86
CA ALA A 133 -10.67 0.79 -3.86
C ALA A 133 -11.69 -0.33 -4.06
N ARG A 134 -12.94 0.04 -4.32
CA ARG A 134 -14.03 -0.91 -4.63
C ARG A 134 -13.78 -1.67 -5.93
N ASN A 135 -13.33 -0.99 -6.98
CA ASN A 135 -13.11 -1.63 -8.29
C ASN A 135 -12.00 -2.69 -8.24
N TYR A 136 -10.94 -2.45 -7.48
CA TYR A 136 -9.79 -3.36 -7.40
C TYR A 136 -9.74 -4.19 -6.11
N GLN A 137 -10.75 -4.08 -5.23
CA GLN A 137 -10.83 -4.78 -3.95
C GLN A 137 -9.56 -4.58 -3.08
N VAL A 138 -9.10 -3.32 -3.01
CA VAL A 138 -7.88 -2.96 -2.26
C VAL A 138 -8.25 -2.29 -0.93
N PRO A 139 -7.59 -2.64 0.18
CA PRO A 139 -7.78 -1.99 1.47
C PRO A 139 -7.61 -0.46 1.40
N LEU A 140 -8.49 0.25 2.09
CA LEU A 140 -8.54 1.71 2.13
C LEU A 140 -8.72 2.19 3.58
N HIS A 141 -7.79 3.02 4.06
CA HIS A 141 -7.92 3.77 5.29
C HIS A 141 -8.34 5.21 4.98
N LEU A 142 -9.48 5.65 5.51
CA LEU A 142 -9.93 7.04 5.45
C LEU A 142 -9.73 7.71 6.80
N LEU A 143 -8.96 8.80 6.81
CA LEU A 143 -8.54 9.49 8.02
C LEU A 143 -9.14 10.91 8.08
N PRO A 144 -9.42 11.46 9.28
CA PRO A 144 -9.85 12.85 9.44
C PRO A 144 -8.66 13.80 9.19
N ALA A 145 -8.36 14.01 7.90
CA ALA A 145 -7.22 14.76 7.40
C ALA A 145 -7.53 15.34 6.02
N ASP A 146 -6.73 16.34 5.64
CA ASP A 146 -6.69 16.94 4.31
C ASP A 146 -5.86 16.10 3.33
N HIS A 147 -5.73 16.60 2.09
CA HIS A 147 -4.86 16.03 1.04
C HIS A 147 -3.42 15.78 1.52
N ARG A 148 -2.92 16.62 2.43
CA ARG A 148 -1.53 16.58 2.87
C ARG A 148 -1.27 15.44 3.83
N LEU A 149 -2.28 14.95 4.57
CA LEU A 149 -2.20 13.90 5.59
C LEU A 149 -1.24 14.21 6.75
N ILE A 150 -0.84 15.47 6.93
CA ILE A 150 0.20 15.85 7.91
C ILE A 150 -0.34 15.77 9.34
N THR A 151 -1.61 16.13 9.56
CA THR A 151 -2.26 16.06 10.89
C THR A 151 -2.43 14.63 11.39
N GLN A 152 -2.35 13.64 10.50
CA GLN A 152 -2.49 12.21 10.80
C GLN A 152 -1.21 11.42 10.51
N LEU A 153 -0.06 12.10 10.46
CA LEU A 153 1.19 11.50 9.98
C LEU A 153 1.66 10.30 10.81
N ASP A 154 1.44 10.31 12.13
CA ASP A 154 1.74 9.14 12.98
C ASP A 154 0.79 7.97 12.74
N SER A 155 -0.50 8.23 12.52
CA SER A 155 -1.45 7.20 12.08
C SER A 155 -1.02 6.57 10.77
N VAL A 156 -0.60 7.40 9.78
CA VAL A 156 -0.05 6.93 8.51
C VAL A 156 1.21 6.09 8.72
N ALA A 157 2.11 6.50 9.61
CA ALA A 157 3.33 5.76 9.92
C ALA A 157 3.05 4.37 10.52
N ASN A 158 2.07 4.27 11.43
CA ASN A 158 1.66 2.99 12.02
C ASN A 158 1.02 2.06 10.98
N ILE A 159 0.14 2.60 10.11
CA ILE A 159 -0.46 1.85 9.01
C ILE A 159 0.63 1.34 8.05
N PHE A 160 1.62 2.18 7.73
CA PHE A 160 2.74 1.81 6.88
C PHE A 160 3.62 0.72 7.50
N GLN A 161 3.91 0.80 8.81
CA GLN A 161 4.67 -0.22 9.51
C GLN A 161 3.99 -1.60 9.41
N ASN A 162 2.68 -1.65 9.69
CA ASN A 162 1.89 -2.88 9.58
C ASN A 162 1.86 -3.41 8.14
N PHE A 163 1.69 -2.53 7.16
CA PHE A 163 1.74 -2.90 5.74
C PHE A 163 3.08 -3.55 5.36
N LEU A 164 4.22 -2.96 5.77
CA LEU A 164 5.54 -3.53 5.50
C LEU A 164 5.71 -4.91 6.16
N GLN A 165 5.24 -5.09 7.40
CA GLN A 165 5.26 -6.39 8.07
C GLN A 165 4.46 -7.45 7.28
N GLN A 166 3.25 -7.10 6.82
CA GLN A 166 2.44 -8.01 5.99
C GLN A 166 3.12 -8.37 4.66
N CYS A 167 3.83 -7.42 4.04
CA CYS A 167 4.61 -7.69 2.83
C CYS A 167 5.80 -8.62 3.09
N LEU A 168 6.36 -8.65 4.30
CA LEU A 168 7.42 -9.58 4.68
C LEU A 168 6.90 -10.99 5.00
N GLU A 169 5.63 -11.11 5.36
CA GLU A 169 4.99 -12.38 5.74
C GLU A 169 4.48 -13.21 4.54
N SER A 170 4.41 -12.64 3.32
CA SER A 170 3.70 -13.23 2.16
C SER A 170 4.30 -14.53 1.60
N LYS A 171 5.30 -15.14 2.23
CA LYS A 171 5.87 -16.46 1.85
C LYS A 171 5.12 -17.68 2.41
N LYS A 172 3.85 -17.59 2.82
CA LYS A 172 3.09 -18.75 3.32
C LYS A 172 2.10 -19.28 2.29
N ASP A 173 2.53 -20.27 1.50
CA ASP A 173 1.62 -21.18 0.82
C ASP A 173 0.82 -21.96 1.89
N GLY A 174 -0.49 -21.69 2.00
CA GLY A 174 -1.35 -22.38 2.96
C GLY A 174 -2.73 -21.73 3.13
N ASP A 175 -3.59 -22.40 3.91
CA ASP A 175 -4.93 -21.92 4.26
C ASP A 175 -4.86 -20.49 4.88
N PRO A 176 -5.52 -19.50 4.26
CA PRO A 176 -5.36 -18.07 4.53
C PRO A 176 -5.90 -17.63 5.90
N ARG A 177 -6.66 -18.51 6.58
CA ARG A 177 -7.20 -18.22 7.91
C ARG A 177 -6.09 -18.19 8.96
N SER A 178 -6.24 -17.32 9.93
CA SER A 178 -5.40 -17.28 11.13
C SER A 178 -5.52 -18.60 11.91
N GLN A 179 -4.50 -18.91 12.72
CA GLN A 179 -4.60 -20.04 13.65
C GLN A 179 -5.80 -19.91 14.59
N TRP A 180 -6.11 -18.69 15.03
CA TRP A 180 -7.26 -18.41 15.88
C TRP A 180 -8.58 -18.78 15.21
N GLU A 181 -8.77 -18.44 13.93
CA GLU A 181 -9.99 -18.81 13.18
C GLU A 181 -10.11 -20.33 13.03
N LYS A 182 -9.01 -21.02 12.74
CA LYS A 182 -8.98 -22.50 12.65
C LYS A 182 -9.32 -23.14 14.00
N GLU A 183 -8.82 -22.57 15.10
CA GLU A 183 -9.15 -23.01 16.45
C GLU A 183 -10.62 -22.79 16.80
N GLN A 184 -11.21 -21.64 16.43
CA GLN A 184 -12.64 -21.38 16.68
C GLN A 184 -13.53 -22.33 15.89
N GLU A 185 -13.22 -22.58 14.61
CA GLU A 185 -13.98 -23.53 13.81
C GLU A 185 -13.90 -24.94 14.38
N ALA A 186 -12.69 -25.40 14.78
CA ALA A 186 -12.52 -26.70 15.41
C ALA A 186 -13.29 -26.83 16.73
N LYS A 187 -13.37 -25.75 17.53
CA LYS A 187 -14.19 -25.71 18.75
C LYS A 187 -15.68 -25.81 18.42
N PHE A 188 -16.15 -24.99 17.48
CA PHE A 188 -17.55 -24.99 17.04
C PHE A 188 -17.99 -26.35 16.50
N GLN A 189 -17.16 -27.00 15.66
CA GLN A 189 -17.45 -28.33 15.13
C GLN A 189 -17.53 -29.39 16.24
N LYS A 190 -16.62 -29.37 17.22
CA LYS A 190 -16.65 -30.30 18.37
C LYS A 190 -17.90 -30.10 19.23
N GLU A 191 -18.29 -28.85 19.50
CA GLU A 191 -19.49 -28.54 20.28
C GLU A 191 -20.77 -28.98 19.55
N THR A 192 -20.82 -28.76 18.23
CA THR A 192 -21.96 -29.18 17.39
C THR A 192 -22.10 -30.70 17.37
N ILE A 193 -20.99 -31.45 17.23
CA ILE A 193 -21.00 -32.93 17.26
C ILE A 193 -21.45 -33.45 18.63
N ASN A 194 -21.00 -32.84 19.72
CA ASN A 194 -21.41 -33.25 21.08
C ASN A 194 -22.90 -32.98 21.38
N GLN A 195 -23.52 -31.99 20.73
CA GLN A 195 -24.95 -31.72 20.89
C GLN A 195 -25.85 -32.65 20.05
N ILE A 196 -25.32 -33.27 18.99
CA ILE A 196 -26.06 -34.18 18.11
C ILE A 196 -25.99 -35.63 18.60
N GLN A 197 -25.09 -35.98 19.54
CA GLN A 197 -25.07 -37.34 20.10
C GLN A 197 -26.37 -37.64 20.86
N PRO A 198 -27.11 -38.70 20.49
CA PRO A 198 -28.37 -39.03 21.13
C PRO A 198 -28.13 -39.34 22.61
N ARG A 199 -28.84 -38.63 23.49
CA ARG A 199 -28.89 -38.98 24.92
C ARG A 199 -29.57 -40.33 25.03
N ILE A 200 -28.80 -41.40 25.20
CA ILE A 200 -29.33 -42.73 25.48
C ILE A 200 -30.04 -42.64 26.84
N PRO A 201 -31.37 -42.82 26.92
CA PRO A 201 -32.08 -42.80 28.19
C PRO A 201 -31.66 -44.01 29.04
N ARG A 202 -31.49 -43.78 30.35
CA ARG A 202 -31.24 -44.83 31.34
C ARG A 202 -32.50 -45.62 31.65
#